data_AF-A0A7W0MIR1-F1
#
_entry.id   AF-A0A7W0MIR1-F1
#
_cell.length_a   1.000
_cell.length_b   1.000
_cell.length_c   1.000
_cell.angle_alpha   90.00
_cell.angle_beta   90.00
_cell.angle_gamma   90.00
#
_symmetry.space_group_name_H-M   'P 1'
#
loop_
_entity.id
_entity.type
_entity.pdbx_description
1 polymer ?
#
loop_
_entity_poly.entity_id
_entity_poly.type
_entity_poly.pdbx_seq_one_letter_code
_entity_poly.pdbx_strand_id
1 'polypeptide(L)' 'MRPQFLLSLFIATLLLGSQTVALAGDWPQWRGPHLNGTSDERGLPVRWSPVENVAWKLGLPGVSGSTPIVWGERVFL' A
#
# COMPACT_ATOMS: atom_id res chain seq x y z
N MET A 1 28.88 4.95 31.41
CA MET A 1 28.31 4.01 30.39
C MET A 1 29.35 3.77 29.31
N ARG A 2 29.46 2.55 28.77
CA ARG A 2 30.41 2.25 27.69
C ARG A 2 29.94 2.93 26.39
N PRO A 3 30.81 3.59 25.60
CA PRO A 3 30.42 4.33 24.39
C PRO A 3 29.72 3.46 23.34
N GLN A 4 30.02 2.16 23.33
CA GLN A 4 29.37 1.15 22.49
C GLN A 4 27.85 1.07 22.74
N PHE A 5 27.42 1.22 23.98
CA PHE A 5 26.01 1.14 24.37
C PHE A 5 25.21 2.34 23.86
N LEU A 6 25.82 3.53 23.86
CA LEU A 6 25.21 4.76 23.36
C LEU A 6 25.08 4.74 21.83
N LEU A 7 26.10 4.21 21.14
CA LEU A 7 26.06 4.04 19.69
C LEU A 7 24.98 3.04 19.26
N SER A 8 24.88 1.89 19.95
CA SER A 8 23.82 0.91 19.68
C SER A 8 22.43 1.48 19.92
N LEU A 9 22.23 2.25 20.99
CA LEU A 9 20.95 2.91 21.28
C LEU A 9 20.61 3.96 20.22
N PHE A 10 21.58 4.75 19.78
CA PHE A 10 21.40 5.73 18.71
C PHE A 10 20.98 5.07 17.38
N ILE A 11 21.66 4.00 16.98
CA ILE A 11 21.32 3.25 15.75
C ILE A 11 19.92 2.63 15.85
N ALA A 12 19.57 2.02 16.99
CA ALA A 12 18.24 1.46 17.21
C ALA A 12 17.14 2.54 17.09
N THR A 13 17.40 3.74 17.62
CA THR A 13 16.47 4.87 17.54
C THR A 13 16.32 5.39 16.10
N LEU A 14 17.41 5.42 15.33
CA LEU A 14 17.39 5.81 13.91
C LEU A 14 16.60 4.83 13.03
N LEU A 15 16.73 3.53 13.31
CA LEU A 15 16.01 2.47 12.59
C LEU A 15 14.50 2.50 12.87
N LEU A 16 14.11 2.82 14.11
CA LEU A 16 12.70 2.98 14.47
C LEU A 16 12.06 4.23 13.82
N GLY A 17 12.83 5.30 13.62
CA GLY A 17 12.35 6.53 12.99
C GLY A 17 12.28 6.50 11.46
N SER A 18 12.89 5.50 10.81
CA SER A 18 13.03 5.42 9.35
C SER A 18 11.93 4.58 8.67
N GLN A 19 10.76 4.48 9.28
CA GLN A 19 9.62 3.81 8.67
C GLN A 19 9.01 4.76 7.62
N THR A 20 9.36 4.56 6.35
CA THR A 20 8.65 5.22 5.25
C THR A 20 7.23 4.66 5.18
N VAL A 21 6.27 5.44 5.65
CA VAL A 21 4.84 5.17 5.41
C VAL A 21 4.61 5.38 3.92
N ALA A 22 4.25 4.32 3.21
CA ALA A 22 3.78 4.44 1.84
C ALA A 22 2.43 5.17 1.88
N LEU A 23 2.40 6.42 1.42
CA LEU A 23 1.17 7.17 1.24
C LEU A 23 0.61 6.84 -0.14
N ALA A 24 -0.32 5.91 -0.20
CA ALA A 24 -1.14 5.68 -1.39
C ALA A 24 -2.33 6.64 -1.42
N GLY A 25 -2.79 7.02 -2.61
CA GLY A 25 -4.02 7.80 -2.75
C GLY A 25 -5.28 6.95 -2.55
N ASP A 26 -6.37 7.59 -2.13
CA ASP A 26 -7.68 6.95 -2.06
C ASP A 26 -8.31 6.81 -3.45
N TRP A 27 -9.14 5.78 -3.64
CA TRP A 27 -9.97 5.56 -4.81
C TRP A 27 -11.45 5.50 -4.44
N PRO A 28 -12.10 6.66 -4.17
CA PRO A 28 -13.43 6.72 -3.53
C PRO A 28 -14.62 6.30 -4.41
N GLN A 29 -14.43 6.15 -5.72
CA GLN A 29 -15.52 5.91 -6.68
C GLN A 29 -14.98 5.26 -7.96
N TRP A 30 -15.88 4.80 -8.85
CA TRP A 30 -15.53 4.14 -10.11
C TRP A 30 -14.35 4.81 -10.83
N ARG A 31 -14.42 6.12 -11.10
CA ARG A 31 -13.41 6.84 -11.87
C ARG A 31 -12.29 7.50 -11.04
N GLY A 32 -12.15 7.08 -9.78
CA GLY A 32 -11.11 7.57 -8.89
C GLY A 32 -11.33 9.01 -8.41
N PRO A 33 -10.33 9.60 -7.75
CA PRO A 33 -10.42 10.92 -7.13
C PRO A 33 -10.60 12.06 -8.15
N HIS A 34 -10.14 11.87 -9.38
CA HIS A 34 -10.18 12.89 -10.45
C HIS A 34 -11.24 12.64 -11.53
N LEU A 35 -12.14 11.66 -11.32
CA LEU A 35 -13.22 11.32 -12.26
C LEU A 35 -12.77 10.93 -13.68
N ASN A 36 -11.48 10.59 -13.86
CA ASN A 36 -10.88 10.32 -15.17
C ASN A 36 -10.32 8.89 -15.30
N GLY A 37 -10.37 8.08 -14.24
CA GLY A 37 -9.89 6.70 -14.25
C GLY A 37 -8.36 6.57 -14.27
N THR A 38 -7.61 7.59 -13.85
CA THR A 38 -6.14 7.54 -13.74
C THR A 38 -5.68 7.68 -12.29
N SER A 39 -4.52 7.12 -11.98
CA SER A 39 -3.84 7.27 -10.69
C SER A 39 -2.49 7.97 -10.88
N ASP A 40 -2.01 8.67 -9.85
CA ASP A 40 -0.74 9.42 -9.89
C ASP A 40 0.48 8.54 -9.53
N GLU A 41 0.22 7.32 -9.05
CA GLU A 41 1.22 6.33 -8.66
C GLU A 41 2.12 5.91 -9.83
N ARG A 42 3.39 5.65 -9.51
CA ARG A 42 4.45 5.35 -10.49
C ARG A 42 5.22 4.12 -10.06
N GLY A 43 5.97 3.54 -11.00
CA GLY A 43 6.81 2.37 -10.72
C GLY A 43 6.01 1.11 -10.41
N LEU A 44 4.74 1.06 -10.83
CA LEU A 44 3.88 -0.10 -10.63
C LEU A 44 4.38 -1.29 -11.48
N PRO A 45 4.21 -2.53 -10.99
CA PRO A 45 4.57 -3.72 -11.76
C PRO A 45 3.81 -3.78 -13.09
N VAL A 46 4.54 -4.08 -14.18
CA VAL A 46 3.96 -4.23 -15.53
C VAL A 46 3.80 -5.69 -15.96
N ARG A 47 4.19 -6.63 -15.09
CA ARG A 47 4.05 -8.07 -15.29
C ARG A 47 3.22 -8.65 -14.16
N TRP A 48 2.33 -9.58 -14.47
CA TRP A 48 1.39 -10.13 -13.51
C TRP A 48 1.15 -11.61 -13.79
N SER A 49 0.94 -12.39 -12.74
CA SER A 49 0.48 -13.77 -12.86
C SER A 49 -0.41 -14.11 -11.65
N PRO A 50 -0.97 -15.33 -11.58
CA PRO A 50 -1.70 -15.75 -10.39
C PRO A 50 -0.86 -15.72 -9.09
N VAL A 51 0.47 -15.63 -9.18
CA VAL A 51 1.39 -15.63 -8.04
C VAL A 51 2.44 -14.51 -8.09
N GLU A 52 2.65 -13.87 -9.24
CA GLU A 52 3.64 -12.81 -9.44
C GLU A 52 3.00 -11.43 -9.22
N ASN A 53 3.67 -10.58 -8.44
CA ASN A 53 3.25 -9.22 -8.12
C ASN A 53 1.89 -9.11 -7.42
N VAL A 54 1.38 -10.20 -6.83
CA VAL A 54 0.13 -10.20 -6.06
C VAL A 54 0.41 -10.10 -4.56
N ALA A 55 -0.09 -9.05 -3.91
CA ALA A 55 0.02 -8.89 -2.45
C ALA A 55 -0.94 -9.83 -1.68
N TRP A 56 -2.18 -9.95 -2.13
CA TRP A 56 -3.20 -10.82 -1.53
C TRP A 56 -4.33 -11.10 -2.52
N LYS A 57 -5.16 -12.10 -2.20
CA LYS A 57 -6.38 -12.45 -2.95
C LYS A 57 -7.52 -12.80 -1.99
N LEU A 58 -8.74 -12.50 -2.38
CA LEU A 58 -9.96 -12.83 -1.65
C LEU A 58 -10.96 -13.48 -2.61
N GLY A 59 -11.52 -14.62 -2.21
CA GLY A 59 -12.65 -15.23 -2.93
C GLY A 59 -13.93 -14.45 -2.68
N LEU A 60 -14.64 -14.08 -3.74
CA LEU A 60 -15.94 -13.41 -3.64
C LEU A 60 -17.07 -14.45 -3.55
N PRO A 61 -18.18 -14.15 -2.82
CA PRO A 61 -19.29 -15.08 -2.64
C PRO A 61 -20.12 -15.32 -3.91
N GLY A 62 -19.91 -14.53 -4.96
CA GLY A 62 -20.62 -14.64 -6.23
C GLY A 62 -20.09 -13.67 -7.28
N VAL A 63 -20.78 -13.63 -8.43
CA VAL A 63 -20.46 -12.72 -9.53
C VAL A 63 -20.88 -11.30 -9.16
N SER A 64 -20.02 -10.32 -9.46
CA SER A 64 -20.29 -8.90 -9.27
C SER A 64 -19.82 -8.09 -10.46
N GLY A 65 -20.49 -6.97 -10.72
CA GLY A 65 -20.05 -5.89 -11.62
C GLY A 65 -19.63 -4.62 -10.87
N SER A 66 -19.49 -4.67 -9.54
CA SER A 66 -19.05 -3.54 -8.73
C SER A 66 -17.61 -3.15 -9.04
N THR A 67 -17.29 -1.87 -8.88
CA THR A 67 -15.90 -1.38 -8.87
C THR A 67 -15.48 -1.21 -7.41
N PRO A 68 -14.40 -1.87 -6.96
CA PRO A 68 -13.91 -1.72 -5.60
C PRO A 68 -13.61 -0.26 -5.24
N ILE A 69 -13.90 0.12 -3.99
CA ILE A 69 -13.48 1.40 -3.42
C ILE A 69 -12.31 1.15 -2.48
N VAL A 70 -11.27 1.98 -2.58
CA VAL A 70 -10.15 1.99 -1.64
C VAL A 70 -10.20 3.30 -0.87
N TRP A 71 -10.26 3.23 0.46
CA TRP A 71 -10.25 4.42 1.31
C TRP A 71 -9.49 4.14 2.61
N GLY A 72 -8.38 4.84 2.80
CA GLY A 72 -7.39 4.53 3.82
C GLY A 72 -6.92 3.08 3.69
N GLU A 73 -6.95 2.33 4.80
CA GLU A 73 -6.49 0.94 4.85
C GLU A 73 -7.61 -0.09 4.55
N ARG A 74 -8.69 0.33 3.87
CA ARG A 74 -9.86 -0.52 3.62
C ARG A 74 -10.19 -0.63 2.14
N VAL A 75 -10.64 -1.82 1.75
CA VAL A 75 -11.23 -2.11 0.45
C VAL A 75 -12.69 -2.49 0.66
N PHE A 76 -13.58 -1.83 -0.09
CA PHE A 76 -15.02 -2.09 -0.09
C PHE A 76 -15.39 -2.79 -1.40
N LEU A 77 -16.12 -3.90 -1.30
CA LEU A 77 -16.39 -4.85 -2.39
C LEU A 77 -17.89 -5.13 -2.56
#